data_AF-A0A972ZHR6-F1
#
_entry.id   AF-A0A972ZHR6-F1
#
_cell.length_a   1.000
_cell.length_b   1.000
_cell.length_c   1.000
_cell.angle_alpha   90.00
_cell.angle_beta   90.00
_cell.angle_gamma   90.00
#
_symmetry.space_group_name_H-M   'P 1'
#
loop_
_entity.id
_entity.type
_entity.pdbx_description
1 polymer ?
#
loop_
_entity_poly.entity_id
_entity_poly.type
_entity_poly.pdbx_seq_one_letter_code
_entity_poly.pdbx_strand_id
1 'polypeptide(L)'
;MAGMKKLFDDTRALLRGGDAKNPLVVAVSSQCQGKFNSKASIRDFNVTFDQPNAFGGENAGPKPSEMLLAALAACQEVTYRLYADGLSIPLDGVRVELTGPMDLNGFLGVDDDVSAGFQEIRGTVHLDSTASDADLERLRQEVEKHCPVLDDLRRPVNVEIVARRESKT
;
A
#
# COMPACT_ATOMS: atom_id res chain seq x y z
N MET A 1 12.00 21.92 1.26
CA MET A 1 13.10 20.93 1.24
C MET A 1 13.87 20.87 2.56
N ALA A 2 14.49 21.95 3.08
CA ALA A 2 15.33 21.88 4.31
C ALA A 2 14.62 21.32 5.57
N GLY A 3 13.31 21.55 5.74
CA GLY A 3 12.56 21.06 6.90
C GLY A 3 12.32 19.54 6.91
N MET A 4 12.06 18.94 5.74
CA MET A 4 11.75 17.51 5.65
C MET A 4 12.99 16.65 5.86
N LYS A 5 14.14 17.06 5.29
CA LYS A 5 15.41 16.38 5.53
C LYS A 5 15.76 16.34 7.02
N LYS A 6 15.61 17.47 7.72
CA LYS A 6 15.84 17.55 9.17
C LYS A 6 14.91 16.60 9.92
N LEU A 7 13.62 16.61 9.61
CA LEU A 7 12.65 15.69 10.22
C LEU A 7 13.03 14.22 10.01
N PHE A 8 13.46 13.86 8.79
CA PHE A 8 13.90 12.51 8.44
C PHE A 8 15.13 12.10 9.28
N ASP A 9 16.16 12.95 9.32
CA ASP A 9 17.40 12.68 10.07
C ASP A 9 17.14 12.58 11.59
N ASP A 10 16.37 13.52 12.15
CA ASP A 10 16.00 13.54 13.57
C ASP A 10 15.19 12.31 13.96
N THR A 11 14.20 11.92 13.14
CA THR A 11 13.37 10.74 13.41
C THR A 11 14.21 9.47 13.40
N ARG A 12 15.17 9.35 12.47
CA ARG A 12 16.11 8.21 12.45
C ARG A 12 17.02 8.20 13.67
N ALA A 13 17.45 9.35 14.16
CA ALA A 13 18.25 9.45 15.37
C ALA A 13 17.45 9.00 16.60
N LEU A 14 16.20 9.47 16.76
CA LEU A 14 15.31 9.05 17.85
C LEU A 14 15.03 7.54 17.82
N LEU A 15 14.77 6.97 16.64
CA LEU A 15 14.56 5.53 16.48
C LEU A 15 15.81 4.72 16.84
N ARG A 16 17.01 5.18 16.48
CA ARG A 16 18.28 4.53 16.85
C ARG A 16 18.58 4.65 18.34
N GLY A 17 18.17 5.75 18.97
CA GLY A 17 18.31 5.98 20.41
C GLY A 17 17.28 5.22 21.26
N GLY A 18 16.18 4.76 20.66
CA GLY A 18 15.06 4.13 21.38
C GLY A 18 14.07 5.15 21.98
N ASP A 19 14.17 6.42 21.61
CA ASP A 19 13.38 7.53 22.14
C ASP A 19 12.08 7.78 21.36
N ALA A 20 11.85 7.03 20.29
CA ALA A 20 10.64 7.10 19.47
C ALA A 20 9.68 5.95 19.78
N LYS A 21 8.37 6.24 19.78
CA LYS A 21 7.33 5.22 19.87
C LYS A 21 7.43 4.28 18.66
N ASN A 22 7.87 3.05 18.91
CA ASN A 22 8.07 2.02 17.91
C ASN A 22 7.96 0.63 18.58
N PRO A 23 7.23 -0.36 18.02
CA PRO A 23 6.48 -0.32 16.76
C PRO A 23 5.22 0.56 16.83
N LEU A 24 4.81 1.09 15.68
CA LEU A 24 3.48 1.65 15.50
C LEU A 24 2.49 0.53 15.18
N VAL A 25 1.27 0.66 15.70
CA VAL A 25 0.17 -0.25 15.37
C VAL A 25 -0.71 0.41 14.31
N VAL A 26 -0.81 -0.22 13.14
CA VAL A 26 -1.77 0.14 12.10
C VAL A 26 -3.03 -0.69 12.32
N ALA A 27 -4.17 -0.02 12.47
CA ALA A 27 -5.45 -0.67 12.75
C ALA A 27 -6.55 -0.12 11.84
N VAL A 28 -7.44 -1.02 11.43
CA VAL A 28 -8.62 -0.74 10.62
C VAL A 28 -9.76 -1.64 11.08
N SER A 29 -10.98 -1.13 11.06
CA SER A 29 -12.21 -1.93 11.18
C SER A 29 -13.06 -1.71 9.94
N SER A 30 -13.69 -2.78 9.43
CA SER A 30 -14.61 -2.69 8.29
C SER A 30 -15.87 -3.50 8.55
N GLN A 31 -17.01 -2.99 8.10
CA GLN A 31 -18.29 -3.67 8.22
C GLN A 31 -19.00 -3.73 6.87
N CYS A 32 -19.45 -4.94 6.51
CA CYS A 32 -20.33 -5.15 5.37
C CYS A 32 -21.68 -4.45 5.62
N GLN A 33 -22.10 -3.64 4.66
CA GLN A 33 -23.36 -2.88 4.68
C GLN A 33 -24.49 -3.62 3.94
N GLY A 34 -24.20 -4.82 3.44
CA GLY A 34 -25.10 -5.62 2.58
C GLY A 34 -24.47 -5.88 1.21
N LYS A 35 -24.81 -7.03 0.60
CA LYS A 35 -24.19 -7.52 -0.65
C LYS A 35 -22.66 -7.48 -0.56
N PHE A 36 -22.01 -6.73 -1.46
CA PHE A 36 -20.55 -6.54 -1.51
C PHE A 36 -20.09 -5.16 -1.00
N ASN A 37 -21.02 -4.30 -0.57
CA ASN A 37 -20.67 -2.97 -0.07
C ASN A 37 -20.08 -3.07 1.34
N SER A 38 -18.88 -2.52 1.54
CA SER A 38 -18.22 -2.45 2.84
C SER A 38 -17.77 -1.04 3.16
N LYS A 39 -17.87 -0.65 4.43
CA LYS A 39 -17.34 0.62 4.94
C LYS A 39 -16.25 0.35 5.96
N ALA A 40 -15.04 0.81 5.65
CA ALA A 40 -13.91 0.79 6.56
C ALA A 40 -13.74 2.13 7.26
N SER A 41 -13.43 2.08 8.56
CA SER A 41 -13.01 3.22 9.37
C SER A 41 -11.51 3.11 9.65
N ILE A 42 -10.75 4.14 9.25
CA ILE A 42 -9.30 4.22 9.35
C ILE A 42 -8.96 5.57 9.98
N ARG A 43 -8.64 5.60 11.29
CA ARG A 43 -8.56 6.86 12.06
C ARG A 43 -9.82 7.71 11.84
N ASP A 44 -9.67 8.90 11.30
CA ASP A 44 -10.76 9.85 11.02
C ASP A 44 -11.36 9.70 9.61
N PHE A 45 -10.92 8.72 8.84
CA PHE A 45 -11.33 8.51 7.45
C PHE A 45 -12.32 7.35 7.33
N ASN A 46 -13.28 7.51 6.42
CA ASN A 46 -14.17 6.44 5.99
C ASN A 46 -13.90 6.10 4.53
N VAL A 47 -13.77 4.81 4.23
CA VAL A 47 -13.50 4.31 2.87
C VAL A 47 -14.58 3.30 2.50
N THR A 48 -15.21 3.50 1.36
CA THR A 48 -16.19 2.56 0.79
C THR A 48 -15.48 1.62 -0.17
N PHE A 49 -15.80 0.33 -0.06
CA PHE A 49 -15.39 -0.72 -0.98
C PHE A 49 -16.63 -1.38 -1.57
N ASP A 50 -16.55 -1.81 -2.82
CA ASP A 50 -17.63 -2.54 -3.48
C ASP A 50 -17.09 -3.40 -4.64
N GLN A 51 -17.98 -4.01 -5.42
CA GLN A 51 -17.69 -4.68 -6.67
C GLN A 51 -18.33 -3.94 -7.86
N PRO A 52 -17.79 -4.08 -9.08
CA PRO A 52 -18.45 -3.60 -10.29
C PRO A 52 -19.80 -4.27 -10.49
N ASN A 53 -20.71 -3.62 -11.21
CA ASN A 53 -22.03 -4.16 -11.52
C ASN A 53 -21.97 -5.56 -12.18
N ALA A 54 -20.97 -5.80 -13.04
CA ALA A 54 -20.77 -7.08 -13.71
C ALA A 54 -20.45 -8.24 -12.74
N PHE A 55 -20.02 -7.93 -11.52
CA PHE A 55 -19.73 -8.89 -10.44
C PHE A 55 -20.80 -8.86 -9.34
N GLY A 56 -21.97 -8.27 -9.61
CA GLY A 56 -23.10 -8.24 -8.68
C GLY A 56 -22.98 -7.18 -7.56
N GLY A 57 -21.98 -6.29 -7.62
CA GLY A 57 -21.91 -5.11 -6.76
C GLY A 57 -22.73 -3.95 -7.31
N GLU A 58 -22.61 -2.79 -6.67
CA GLU A 58 -23.32 -1.56 -7.01
C GLU A 58 -22.38 -0.48 -7.57
N ASN A 59 -21.10 -0.84 -7.78
CA ASN A 59 -20.04 0.06 -8.20
C ASN A 59 -19.93 1.31 -7.30
N ALA A 60 -20.26 1.19 -6.02
CA ALA A 60 -20.29 2.29 -5.04
C ALA A 60 -18.91 2.63 -4.47
N GLY A 61 -17.88 1.85 -4.81
CA GLY A 61 -16.50 2.03 -4.43
C GLY A 61 -15.58 1.09 -5.22
N PRO A 62 -14.26 1.28 -5.14
CA PRO A 62 -13.31 0.38 -5.77
C PRO A 62 -13.37 -1.02 -5.15
N LYS A 63 -12.93 -2.01 -5.93
CA LYS A 63 -12.68 -3.36 -5.42
C LYS A 63 -11.58 -3.33 -4.36
N PRO A 64 -11.62 -4.23 -3.37
CA PRO A 64 -10.53 -4.39 -2.41
C PRO A 64 -9.16 -4.59 -3.10
N SER A 65 -9.10 -5.34 -4.20
CA SER A 65 -7.85 -5.55 -4.95
C SER A 65 -7.35 -4.28 -5.66
N GLU A 66 -8.25 -3.42 -6.15
CA GLU A 66 -7.88 -2.11 -6.72
C GLU A 66 -7.32 -1.19 -5.64
N MET A 67 -7.90 -1.22 -4.44
CA MET A 67 -7.37 -0.46 -3.31
C MET A 67 -6.02 -0.99 -2.84
N LEU A 68 -5.75 -2.30 -2.95
CA LEU A 68 -4.42 -2.86 -2.66
C LEU A 68 -3.36 -2.30 -3.61
N LEU A 69 -3.65 -2.25 -4.92
CA LEU A 69 -2.75 -1.61 -5.89
C LEU A 69 -2.63 -0.11 -5.65
N ALA A 70 -3.73 0.58 -5.34
CA ALA A 70 -3.69 2.00 -5.01
C ALA A 70 -2.83 2.28 -3.77
N ALA A 71 -2.91 1.42 -2.76
CA ALA A 71 -2.07 1.50 -1.56
C ALA A 71 -0.59 1.29 -1.88
N LEU A 72 -0.24 0.31 -2.73
CA LEU A 72 1.14 0.12 -3.19
C LEU A 72 1.65 1.34 -3.98
N ALA A 73 0.85 1.86 -4.92
CA ALA A 73 1.20 3.04 -5.71
C ALA A 73 1.45 4.26 -4.82
N ALA A 74 0.50 4.59 -3.93
CA ALA A 74 0.66 5.70 -3.00
C ALA A 74 1.85 5.51 -2.03
N CYS A 75 2.10 4.27 -1.59
CA CYS A 75 3.24 3.97 -0.73
C CYS A 75 4.58 4.19 -1.45
N GLN A 76 4.69 3.80 -2.72
CA GLN A 76 5.83 4.17 -3.56
C GLN A 76 5.99 5.68 -3.62
N GLU A 77 4.92 6.42 -3.94
CA GLU A 77 4.98 7.87 -4.11
C GLU A 77 5.49 8.59 -2.85
N VAL A 78 4.93 8.22 -1.69
CA VAL A 78 5.35 8.75 -0.39
C VAL A 78 6.80 8.39 -0.09
N THR A 79 7.22 7.15 -0.37
CA THR A 79 8.58 6.69 -0.08
C THR A 79 9.60 7.41 -0.97
N TYR A 80 9.31 7.60 -2.26
CA TYR A 80 10.16 8.40 -3.15
C TYR A 80 10.33 9.83 -2.65
N ARG A 81 9.24 10.51 -2.28
CA ARG A 81 9.31 11.87 -1.73
C ARG A 81 10.15 11.92 -0.46
N LEU A 82 9.92 10.98 0.47
CA LEU A 82 10.64 10.91 1.74
C LEU A 82 12.15 10.72 1.54
N TYR A 83 12.55 9.76 0.71
CA TYR A 83 13.97 9.47 0.48
C TYR A 83 14.64 10.52 -0.41
N ALA A 84 13.93 11.14 -1.35
CA ALA A 84 14.46 12.24 -2.13
C ALA A 84 14.86 13.41 -1.21
N ASP A 85 13.95 13.82 -0.32
CA ASP A 85 14.25 14.86 0.68
C ASP A 85 15.38 14.44 1.63
N GLY A 86 15.34 13.21 2.15
CA GLY A 86 16.35 12.68 3.06
C GLY A 86 17.76 12.63 2.46
N LEU A 87 17.86 12.31 1.17
CA LEU A 87 19.11 12.24 0.41
C LEU A 87 19.48 13.55 -0.29
N SER A 88 18.63 14.58 -0.20
CA SER A 88 18.80 15.86 -0.90
C SER A 88 18.88 15.73 -2.42
N ILE A 89 18.08 14.82 -2.97
CA ILE A 89 17.91 14.60 -4.40
C ILE A 89 16.70 15.43 -4.86
N PRO A 90 16.86 16.37 -5.82
CA PRO A 90 15.72 17.11 -6.37
C PRO A 90 14.66 16.16 -6.92
N LEU A 91 13.40 16.32 -6.53
CA LEU A 91 12.29 15.54 -7.07
C LEU A 91 11.03 16.40 -7.05
N ASP A 92 10.58 16.81 -8.23
CA ASP A 92 9.45 17.72 -8.41
C ASP A 92 8.13 16.96 -8.51
N GLY A 93 8.15 15.77 -9.11
CA GLY A 93 6.97 14.93 -9.35
C GLY A 93 7.26 13.45 -9.29
N VAL A 94 6.25 12.68 -8.88
CA VAL A 94 6.30 11.22 -8.83
C VAL A 94 4.91 10.68 -9.14
N ARG A 95 4.85 9.66 -10.00
CA ARG A 95 3.59 9.04 -10.44
C ARG A 95 3.81 7.55 -10.68
N VAL A 96 2.88 6.72 -10.22
CA VAL A 96 3.01 5.26 -10.35
C VAL A 96 1.84 4.67 -11.11
N GLU A 97 2.13 3.80 -12.06
CA GLU A 97 1.14 2.97 -12.78
C GLU A 97 1.36 1.51 -12.42
N LEU A 98 0.31 0.82 -11.99
CA LEU A 98 0.37 -0.61 -11.65
C LEU A 98 -0.71 -1.40 -12.39
N THR A 99 -0.38 -2.62 -12.76
CA THR A 99 -1.33 -3.62 -13.26
C THR A 99 -1.06 -4.97 -12.59
N GLY A 100 -2.13 -5.75 -12.38
CA GLY A 100 -2.01 -7.10 -11.85
C GLY A 100 -3.15 -7.97 -12.35
N PRO A 101 -2.90 -8.99 -13.18
CA PRO A 101 -3.95 -9.92 -13.58
C PRO A 101 -4.36 -10.81 -12.39
N MET A 102 -5.66 -11.11 -12.31
CA MET A 102 -6.25 -12.06 -11.37
C MET A 102 -6.99 -13.14 -12.18
N ASP A 103 -6.92 -14.39 -11.73
CA ASP A 103 -7.66 -15.50 -12.32
C ASP A 103 -8.87 -15.83 -11.45
N LEU A 104 -10.06 -15.80 -12.05
CA LEU A 104 -11.31 -16.08 -11.35
C LEU A 104 -11.46 -17.56 -10.98
N ASN A 105 -10.74 -18.47 -11.61
CA ASN A 105 -10.76 -19.88 -11.25
C ASN A 105 -10.27 -20.10 -9.81
N GLY A 106 -9.20 -19.42 -9.41
CA GLY A 106 -8.72 -19.43 -8.03
C GLY A 106 -9.66 -18.69 -7.08
N PHE A 107 -10.16 -17.52 -7.48
CA PHE A 107 -11.07 -16.73 -6.64
C PHE A 107 -12.40 -17.42 -6.34
N LEU A 108 -12.95 -18.15 -7.32
CA LEU A 108 -14.22 -18.87 -7.20
C LEU A 108 -14.05 -20.33 -6.75
N GLY A 109 -12.82 -20.80 -6.52
CA GLY A 109 -12.53 -22.17 -6.09
C GLY A 109 -12.88 -23.23 -7.15
N VAL A 110 -12.71 -22.89 -8.43
CA VAL A 110 -12.87 -23.82 -9.55
C VAL A 110 -11.62 -24.69 -9.73
N ASP A 111 -10.45 -24.13 -9.42
CA ASP A 111 -9.16 -24.80 -9.50
C ASP A 111 -8.33 -24.45 -8.26
N ASP A 112 -8.01 -25.46 -7.44
CA ASP A 112 -7.28 -25.32 -6.18
C ASP A 112 -5.77 -25.03 -6.39
N ASP A 113 -5.25 -25.27 -7.60
CA ASP A 113 -3.85 -24.98 -7.96
C ASP A 113 -3.67 -23.52 -8.41
N VAL A 114 -4.76 -22.78 -8.63
CA VAL A 114 -4.74 -21.38 -9.06
C VAL A 114 -4.88 -20.44 -7.87
N SER A 115 -3.92 -19.53 -7.71
CA SER A 115 -3.98 -18.52 -6.64
C SER A 115 -5.16 -17.56 -6.83
N ALA A 116 -5.94 -17.32 -5.77
CA ALA A 116 -7.09 -16.41 -5.78
C ALA A 116 -6.73 -14.92 -5.91
N GLY A 117 -5.47 -14.57 -5.66
CA GLY A 117 -4.95 -13.20 -5.70
C GLY A 117 -4.42 -12.78 -7.07
N PHE A 118 -3.58 -11.74 -7.06
CA PHE A 118 -2.80 -11.34 -8.23
C PHE A 118 -1.81 -12.45 -8.61
N GLN A 119 -1.75 -12.81 -9.90
CA GLN A 119 -0.74 -13.73 -10.43
C GLN A 119 0.63 -13.06 -10.49
N GLU A 120 0.61 -11.75 -10.75
CA GLU A 120 1.76 -10.87 -10.70
C GLU A 120 1.30 -9.42 -10.52
N ILE A 121 2.20 -8.55 -10.10
CA ILE A 121 1.99 -7.10 -10.14
C ILE A 121 3.17 -6.50 -10.89
N ARG A 122 2.87 -5.71 -11.92
CA ARG A 122 3.86 -4.96 -12.71
C ARG A 122 3.56 -3.48 -12.60
N GLY A 123 4.59 -2.66 -12.75
CA GLY A 123 4.38 -1.23 -12.75
C GLY A 123 5.57 -0.41 -13.18
N THR A 124 5.29 0.87 -13.39
CA THR A 124 6.25 1.90 -13.81
C THR A 124 6.16 3.09 -12.87
N VAL A 125 7.30 3.57 -12.41
CA VAL A 125 7.42 4.83 -11.66
C VAL A 125 7.95 5.90 -12.61
N HIS A 126 7.26 7.03 -12.68
CA HIS A 126 7.67 8.19 -13.46
C HIS A 126 8.18 9.26 -12.49
N LEU A 127 9.42 9.72 -12.71
CA LEU A 127 10.09 10.73 -11.89
C LEU A 127 10.24 12.02 -12.70
N ASP A 128 9.81 13.14 -12.14
CA ASP A 128 10.09 14.49 -12.66
C ASP A 128 11.17 15.11 -11.77
N SER A 129 12.38 15.28 -12.32
CA SER A 129 13.58 15.64 -11.56
C SER A 129 14.68 16.18 -12.47
N THR A 130 15.50 17.07 -11.91
CA THR A 130 16.75 17.57 -12.51
C THR A 130 18.01 16.82 -12.03
N ALA A 131 17.84 15.79 -11.19
CA ALA A 131 18.94 15.00 -10.66
C ALA A 131 19.62 14.13 -11.73
N SER A 132 20.83 13.66 -11.44
CA SER A 132 21.55 12.75 -12.33
C SER A 132 20.91 11.36 -12.34
N ASP A 133 21.09 10.59 -13.42
CA ASP A 133 20.63 9.19 -13.49
C ASP A 133 21.20 8.34 -12.36
N ALA A 134 22.44 8.62 -11.94
CA ALA A 134 23.08 7.93 -10.82
C ALA A 134 22.37 8.22 -9.49
N ASP A 135 21.94 9.46 -9.26
CA ASP A 135 21.17 9.83 -8.07
C ASP A 135 19.75 9.25 -8.11
N LEU A 136 19.09 9.26 -9.27
CA LEU A 136 17.77 8.65 -9.44
C LEU A 136 17.81 7.14 -9.23
N GLU A 137 18.85 6.46 -9.71
CA GLU A 137 19.04 5.03 -9.47
C GLU A 137 19.31 4.75 -7.99
N ARG A 138 20.16 5.57 -7.33
CA ARG A 138 20.35 5.47 -5.88
C ARG A 138 19.03 5.66 -5.12
N LEU A 139 18.23 6.65 -5.51
CA LEU A 139 16.92 6.89 -4.91
C LEU A 139 15.99 5.68 -5.09
N ARG A 140 15.91 5.13 -6.31
CA ARG A 140 15.12 3.94 -6.62
C ARG A 140 15.52 2.76 -5.73
N GLN A 141 16.81 2.51 -5.56
CA GLN A 141 17.32 1.43 -4.71
C GLN A 141 16.94 1.61 -3.23
N GLU A 142 17.00 2.84 -2.71
CA GLU A 142 16.60 3.10 -1.33
C GLU A 142 15.09 2.94 -1.13
N VAL A 143 14.27 3.39 -2.09
CA VAL A 143 12.82 3.19 -2.06
C VAL A 143 12.46 1.70 -2.11
N GLU A 144 13.11 0.93 -2.98
CA GLU A 144 12.85 -0.51 -3.12
C GLU A 144 13.13 -1.28 -1.83
N LYS A 145 14.13 -0.85 -1.05
CA LYS A 145 14.46 -1.46 0.25
C LYS A 145 13.52 -1.06 1.39
N HIS A 146 12.84 0.08 1.26
CA HIS A 146 12.24 0.76 2.41
C HIS A 146 10.76 1.12 2.25
N CYS A 147 10.16 0.87 1.09
CA CYS A 147 8.72 0.99 0.86
C CYS A 147 7.96 -0.12 1.61
N PRO A 148 7.17 0.19 2.67
CA PRO A 148 6.56 -0.85 3.49
C PRO A 148 5.57 -1.74 2.74
N VAL A 149 4.69 -1.19 1.90
CA VAL A 149 3.71 -1.99 1.16
C VAL A 149 4.38 -2.86 0.10
N LEU A 150 5.52 -2.42 -0.46
CA LEU A 150 6.29 -3.27 -1.36
C LEU A 150 6.93 -4.46 -0.62
N ASP A 151 7.45 -4.22 0.59
CA ASP A 151 7.96 -5.29 1.46
C ASP A 151 6.84 -6.29 1.80
N ASP A 152 5.69 -5.82 2.26
CA ASP A 152 4.53 -6.65 2.62
C ASP A 152 4.08 -7.59 1.49
N LEU A 153 4.27 -7.18 0.23
CA LEU A 153 3.89 -7.97 -0.96
C LEU A 153 4.99 -8.90 -1.47
N ARG A 154 6.27 -8.63 -1.16
CA ARG A 154 7.42 -9.38 -1.69
C ARG A 154 7.92 -10.47 -0.76
N ARG A 155 7.65 -10.37 0.54
CA ARG A 155 7.99 -11.42 1.51
C ARG A 155 6.73 -12.01 2.15
N PRO A 156 6.79 -13.25 2.66
CA PRO A 156 5.74 -13.77 3.51
C PRO A 156 5.60 -12.93 4.78
N VAL A 157 4.43 -12.34 4.98
CA VAL A 157 3.99 -11.77 6.25
C VAL A 157 3.09 -12.79 6.93
N ASN A 158 3.31 -13.07 8.22
CA ASN A 158 2.40 -13.95 8.95
C ASN A 158 1.05 -13.23 9.12
N VAL A 159 -0.02 -13.84 8.59
CA VAL A 159 -1.38 -13.31 8.65
C VAL A 159 -2.27 -14.34 9.34
N GLU A 160 -2.83 -13.97 10.48
CA GLU A 160 -3.78 -14.80 11.24
C GLU A 160 -5.16 -14.12 11.23
N ILE A 161 -6.19 -14.86 10.82
CA ILE A 161 -7.58 -14.41 10.83
C ILE A 161 -8.43 -15.46 11.55
N VAL A 162 -9.19 -15.03 12.55
CA VAL A 162 -10.06 -15.91 13.35
C VAL A 162 -11.51 -15.48 13.19
N ALA A 163 -12.37 -16.41 12.75
CA ALA A 163 -13.81 -16.20 12.76
C ALA A 163 -14.36 -16.36 14.18
N ARG A 164 -15.14 -15.39 14.64
CA ARG A 164 -15.85 -15.44 15.94
C ARG A 164 -17.33 -15.18 15.72
N ARG A 165 -18.17 -15.90 16.46
CA ARG A 165 -19.62 -15.64 16.49
C ARG A 165 -19.90 -14.53 17.50
N GLU A 166 -20.60 -13.49 17.07
CA GLU A 166 -21.19 -12.51 17.98
C GLU A 166 -22.60 -12.99 18.39
N SER A 167 -22.84 -13.13 19.69
CA SER A 167 -24.18 -13.45 20.21
C SER A 167 -25.06 -12.21 20.10
N LYS A 168 -26.24 -12.35 19.49
CA LYS A 168 -27.29 -11.32 19.58
C LYS A 168 -27.94 -11.42 20.96
N THR A 169 -27.69 -10.45 21.83
CA THR A 169 -28.57 -10.17 22.98
C THR A 169 -29.89 -9.60 22.52
#